data_AF-A0A3D2PR30-F1
#
_entry.id   AF-A0A3D2PR30-F1
#
_cell.length_a   1.000
_cell.length_b   1.000
_cell.length_c   1.000
_cell.angle_alpha   90.00
_cell.angle_beta   90.00
_cell.angle_gamma   90.00
#
_symmetry.space_group_name_H-M   'P 1'
#
loop_
_entity.id
_entity.type
_entity.pdbx_description
1 polymer ?
#
loop_
_entity_poly.entity_id
_entity_poly.type
_entity_poly.pdbx_seq_one_letter_code
_entity_poly.pdbx_strand_id
1 'polypeptide(L)'
;MIALVIGGSGSGKSAYAEQMAVKAAGNGSLYYVATMQVYDEEGKKKVERHQKMRAGKGFLTIEQPRRLEEAAKKVVAERGTVLLECMSNLVANEMFSEENLSAMMDEEKIKQLSSEIINGVTALHDSCDILIIV
;
A
#
# COMPACT_ATOMS: atom_id res chain seq x y z
N MET A 1 0.75 -2.09 15.51
CA MET A 1 0.98 -3.51 15.14
C MET A 1 1.18 -3.58 13.63
N ILE A 2 2.10 -4.40 13.14
CA ILE A 2 2.24 -4.67 11.70
C ILE A 2 1.85 -6.13 11.43
N ALA A 3 1.04 -6.35 10.39
CA ALA A 3 0.72 -7.68 9.86
C ALA A 3 1.11 -7.74 8.37
N LEU A 4 1.82 -8.78 7.98
CA LEU A 4 2.22 -9.00 6.59
C LEU A 4 1.44 -10.18 6.02
N VAL A 5 0.77 -9.98 4.89
CA VAL A 5 -0.03 -10.99 4.19
C VAL A 5 0.62 -11.33 2.86
N ILE A 6 1.47 -12.35 2.86
CA ILE A 6 2.19 -12.81 1.66
C ILE A 6 1.48 -13.96 0.94
N GLY A 7 1.72 -14.09 -0.37
CA GLY A 7 1.22 -15.21 -1.17
C GLY A 7 1.38 -14.96 -2.67
N GLY A 8 1.26 -16.03 -3.46
CA GLY A 8 1.35 -15.98 -4.92
C GLY A 8 0.27 -15.12 -5.58
N SER A 9 0.40 -14.88 -6.89
CA SER A 9 -0.67 -14.26 -7.68
C SER A 9 -1.93 -15.14 -7.64
N GLY A 10 -3.10 -14.53 -7.49
CA GLY A 10 -4.37 -15.25 -7.45
C GLY A 10 -4.65 -16.08 -6.19
N SER A 11 -3.77 -16.07 -5.17
CA SER A 11 -3.92 -16.87 -3.95
C SER A 11 -5.03 -16.41 -3.00
N GLY A 12 -5.71 -15.29 -3.30
CA GLY A 12 -6.74 -14.71 -2.44
C GLY A 12 -6.21 -13.81 -1.31
N LYS A 13 -4.90 -13.52 -1.26
CA LYS A 13 -4.28 -12.71 -0.20
C LYS A 13 -4.93 -11.33 0.00
N SER A 14 -5.25 -10.60 -1.07
CA SER A 14 -5.88 -9.28 -0.97
C SER A 14 -7.27 -9.35 -0.34
N ALA A 15 -8.07 -10.37 -0.70
CA ALA A 15 -9.39 -10.58 -0.10
C ALA A 15 -9.29 -10.92 1.40
N TYR A 16 -8.31 -11.73 1.77
CA TYR A 16 -8.02 -12.06 3.17
C TYR A 16 -7.55 -10.83 3.96
N ALA A 17 -6.63 -10.03 3.40
CA ALA A 17 -6.13 -8.81 4.01
C ALA A 17 -7.23 -7.75 4.19
N GLU A 18 -8.12 -7.59 3.21
CA GLU A 18 -9.29 -6.72 3.33
C GLU A 18 -10.24 -7.16 4.45
N GLN A 19 -10.52 -8.47 4.56
CA GLN A 19 -11.35 -8.99 5.65
C GLN A 19 -10.69 -8.78 7.03
N MET A 20 -9.38 -9.01 7.12
CA MET A 20 -8.60 -8.74 8.32
C MET A 20 -8.68 -7.26 8.69
N ALA A 21 -8.53 -6.35 7.73
CA ALA A 21 -8.57 -4.91 7.95
C ALA A 21 -9.94 -4.43 8.42
N VAL A 22 -11.03 -4.89 7.80
CA VAL A 22 -12.40 -4.57 8.24
C VAL A 22 -12.65 -5.05 9.67
N LYS A 23 -12.25 -6.28 9.99
CA LYS A 23 -12.41 -6.84 11.33
C LYS A 23 -11.60 -6.07 12.38
N ALA A 24 -10.37 -5.70 12.03
CA ALA A 24 -9.46 -4.97 12.89
C ALA A 24 -9.94 -3.52 13.16
N ALA A 25 -10.50 -2.86 12.14
CA ALA A 25 -11.05 -1.52 12.29
C ALA A 25 -12.27 -1.48 13.22
N GLY A 26 -13.17 -2.47 13.12
CA GLY A 26 -14.43 -2.44 13.86
C GLY A 26 -15.23 -1.19 13.50
N ASN A 27 -15.40 -0.28 14.46
CA ASN A 27 -16.05 1.03 14.27
C ASN A 27 -15.06 2.19 14.05
N GLY A 28 -13.76 1.88 14.04
CA GLY A 28 -12.69 2.86 13.81
C GLY A 28 -12.49 3.18 12.33
N SER A 29 -11.57 4.10 12.06
CA SER A 29 -11.23 4.49 10.69
C SER A 29 -10.51 3.35 9.95
N LEU A 30 -10.89 3.13 8.70
CA LEU A 30 -10.35 2.09 7.83
C LEU A 30 -9.82 2.71 6.54
N TYR A 31 -8.52 2.63 6.32
CA TYR A 31 -7.85 3.22 5.16
C TYR A 31 -7.32 2.16 4.21
N TYR A 32 -7.42 2.44 2.91
CA TYR A 32 -6.81 1.64 1.85
C TYR A 32 -5.79 2.50 1.12
N VAL A 33 -4.50 2.21 1.29
CA VAL A 33 -3.43 2.84 0.53
C VAL A 33 -3.20 2.02 -0.73
N ALA A 34 -3.68 2.54 -1.87
CA ALA A 34 -3.58 1.90 -3.16
C ALA A 34 -2.30 2.34 -3.87
N THR A 35 -1.40 1.41 -4.12
CA THR A 35 -0.11 1.69 -4.78
C THR A 35 -0.11 1.34 -6.27
N MET A 36 -1.19 0.72 -6.77
CA MET A 36 -1.24 0.29 -8.16
C MET A 36 -1.39 1.48 -9.13
N GLN A 37 -0.53 1.54 -10.15
CA GLN A 37 -0.69 2.42 -11.31
C GLN A 37 -1.31 1.65 -12.48
N VAL A 38 -2.21 2.30 -13.22
CA VAL A 38 -2.86 1.71 -14.40
C VAL A 38 -2.11 2.16 -15.64
N TYR A 39 -1.39 1.23 -16.28
CA TYR A 39 -0.67 1.49 -17.53
C TYR A 39 -1.33 0.83 -18.75
N ASP A 40 -2.04 -0.27 -18.52
CA ASP A 40 -2.68 -1.08 -19.55
C ASP A 40 -4.06 -1.58 -19.11
N GLU A 41 -4.74 -2.28 -20.02
CA GLU A 41 -6.07 -2.84 -19.76
C GLU A 41 -6.05 -3.95 -18.70
N GLU A 42 -4.93 -4.66 -18.51
CA GLU A 42 -4.80 -5.65 -17.44
C GLU A 42 -4.77 -4.98 -16.07
N GLY A 43 -3.97 -3.92 -15.92
CA GLY A 43 -3.89 -3.11 -14.73
C GLY A 43 -5.23 -2.45 -14.39
N LYS A 44 -5.95 -1.96 -15.41
CA LYS A 44 -7.30 -1.43 -15.25
C LYS A 44 -8.27 -2.46 -14.68
N LYS A 45 -8.29 -3.68 -15.25
CA LYS A 45 -9.10 -4.79 -14.74
C LYS A 45 -8.73 -5.18 -13.31
N LYS A 46 -7.44 -5.15 -12.95
CA LYS A 46 -6.98 -5.43 -11.57
C LYS A 46 -7.49 -4.37 -10.60
N VAL A 47 -7.36 -3.08 -10.93
CA VAL A 47 -7.88 -1.98 -10.11
C VAL A 47 -9.40 -2.07 -9.96
N GLU A 48 -10.14 -2.29 -11.06
CA GLU A 48 -11.60 -2.48 -11.01
C GLU A 48 -12.00 -3.65 -10.11
N ARG A 49 -11.26 -4.77 -10.18
CA ARG A 49 -11.48 -5.91 -9.29
C ARG A 49 -11.27 -5.51 -7.82
N HIS A 50 -10.19 -4.80 -7.49
CA HIS A 50 -9.92 -4.36 -6.12
C HIS A 50 -10.97 -3.37 -5.62
N GLN A 51 -11.39 -2.42 -6.46
CA GLN A 51 -12.49 -1.50 -6.15
C GLN A 51 -13.80 -2.25 -5.87
N LYS A 52 -14.16 -3.24 -6.70
CA LYS A 52 -15.34 -4.09 -6.47
C LYS A 52 -15.22 -4.91 -5.18
N MET A 53 -14.05 -5.50 -4.90
CA MET A 53 -13.83 -6.28 -3.69
C MET A 53 -14.02 -5.45 -2.42
N ARG A 54 -13.59 -4.18 -2.44
CA ARG A 54 -13.68 -3.29 -1.26
C ARG A 54 -14.95 -2.44 -1.18
N ALA A 55 -15.78 -2.43 -2.22
CA ALA A 55 -17.01 -1.65 -2.26
C ALA A 55 -17.93 -1.98 -1.08
N GLY A 56 -18.43 -0.94 -0.40
CA GLY A 56 -19.32 -1.10 0.77
C GLY A 56 -18.64 -1.54 2.07
N LYS A 57 -17.32 -1.78 2.09
CA LYS A 57 -16.58 -2.19 3.30
C LYS A 57 -16.12 -1.03 4.19
N GLY A 58 -16.40 0.22 3.80
CA GLY A 58 -16.06 1.41 4.60
C GLY A 58 -14.63 1.95 4.43
N PHE A 59 -13.88 1.46 3.42
CA PHE A 59 -12.52 1.96 3.16
C PHE A 59 -12.51 3.43 2.67
N LEU A 60 -11.71 4.25 3.34
CA LEU A 60 -11.22 5.52 2.81
C LEU A 60 -10.00 5.24 1.93
N THR A 61 -10.13 5.46 0.62
CA THR A 61 -9.04 5.18 -0.32
C THR A 61 -8.07 6.35 -0.41
N ILE A 62 -6.79 6.06 -0.27
CA ILE A 62 -5.67 6.96 -0.54
C ILE A 62 -4.90 6.36 -1.73
N GLU A 63 -5.00 6.99 -2.89
CA GLU A 63 -4.18 6.63 -4.04
C GLU A 63 -2.78 7.23 -3.86
N GLN A 64 -1.80 6.37 -3.61
CA GLN A 64 -0.42 6.77 -3.35
C GLN A 64 0.54 5.73 -3.96
N PRO A 65 0.87 5.84 -5.26
CA PRO A 65 1.72 4.87 -5.93
C PRO A 65 3.19 4.92 -5.51
N ARG A 66 3.64 6.05 -4.96
CA ARG A 66 5.03 6.32 -4.51
C ARG A 66 5.01 7.26 -3.31
N ARG A 67 6.12 7.39 -2.58
CA ARG A 67 6.35 8.31 -1.46
C ARG A 67 5.32 8.13 -0.35
N LEU A 68 5.37 6.98 0.34
CA LEU A 68 4.37 6.61 1.37
C LEU A 68 4.26 7.60 2.53
N GLU A 69 5.27 8.42 2.79
CA GLU A 69 5.17 9.52 3.78
C GLU A 69 4.00 10.46 3.47
N GLU A 70 3.68 10.67 2.19
CA GLU A 70 2.52 11.48 1.76
C GLU A 70 1.18 10.78 2.01
N ALA A 71 1.15 9.44 2.01
CA ALA A 71 -0.02 8.70 2.46
C ALA A 71 -0.19 8.79 3.97
N ALA A 72 0.89 8.70 4.75
CA ALA A 72 0.86 8.80 6.20
C ALA A 72 0.25 10.14 6.67
N LYS A 73 0.60 11.25 6.02
CA LYS A 73 0.00 12.58 6.29
C LYS A 73 -1.51 12.66 6.05
N LYS A 74 -2.05 11.79 5.19
CA LYS A 74 -3.49 11.73 4.85
C LYS A 74 -4.27 10.80 5.78
N VAL A 75 -3.62 10.11 6.70
CA VAL A 75 -4.28 9.35 7.76
C VAL A 75 -4.60 10.33 8.89
N VAL A 76 -5.81 10.90 8.85
CA VAL A 76 -6.18 12.09 9.67
C VAL A 76 -6.89 11.73 10.97
N ALA A 77 -7.25 10.47 11.19
CA ALA A 77 -7.99 10.07 12.39
C ALA A 77 -7.06 9.80 13.58
N GLU A 78 -7.59 9.96 14.81
CA GLU A 78 -7.01 9.49 16.07
C GLU A 78 -6.88 7.96 16.08
N ARG A 79 -5.94 7.47 15.27
CA ARG A 79 -5.58 6.07 15.02
C ARG A 79 -6.67 5.18 14.42
N GLY A 80 -6.26 4.33 13.47
CA GLY A 80 -7.16 3.47 12.69
C GLY A 80 -6.43 2.27 12.09
N THR A 81 -7.10 1.52 11.23
CA THR A 81 -6.48 0.41 10.49
C THR A 81 -6.14 0.85 9.07
N VAL A 82 -4.91 0.62 8.65
CA VAL A 82 -4.43 0.90 7.29
C VAL A 82 -4.12 -0.41 6.59
N LEU A 83 -4.65 -0.57 5.38
CA LEU A 83 -4.28 -1.63 4.44
C LEU A 83 -3.45 -1.03 3.31
N LEU A 84 -2.19 -1.44 3.18
CA LEU A 84 -1.30 -1.13 2.07
C LEU A 84 -1.39 -2.25 1.02
N GLU A 85 -1.97 -1.96 -0.15
CA GLU A 85 -2.05 -2.91 -1.27
C GLU A 85 -1.46 -2.24 -2.55
N CYS A 86 -0.28 -2.65 -3.02
CA CYS A 86 0.64 -3.63 -2.43
C CYS A 86 2.08 -3.15 -2.40
N MET A 87 2.87 -3.80 -1.55
CA MET A 87 4.29 -3.53 -1.37
C MET A 87 5.08 -3.75 -2.66
N SER A 88 4.75 -4.81 -3.43
CA SER A 88 5.44 -5.10 -4.69
C SER A 88 5.22 -4.01 -5.76
N ASN A 89 3.99 -3.50 -5.90
CA ASN A 89 3.71 -2.37 -6.79
C ASN A 89 4.42 -1.09 -6.32
N LEU A 90 4.41 -0.81 -5.01
CA LEU A 90 5.14 0.35 -4.47
C LEU A 90 6.62 0.30 -4.84
N VAL A 91 7.28 -0.81 -4.53
CA VAL A 91 8.71 -1.01 -4.83
C VAL A 91 8.96 -0.86 -6.33
N ALA A 92 8.13 -1.47 -7.18
CA ALA A 92 8.25 -1.33 -8.62
C ALA A 92 8.11 0.13 -9.07
N ASN A 93 7.08 0.84 -8.61
CA ASN A 93 6.88 2.24 -8.99
C ASN A 93 8.06 3.12 -8.56
N GLU A 94 8.59 2.91 -7.35
CA GLU A 94 9.74 3.65 -6.84
C GLU A 94 11.00 3.38 -7.65
N MET A 95 11.33 2.11 -7.88
CA MET A 95 12.54 1.70 -8.59
C MET A 95 12.54 2.08 -10.08
N PHE A 96 11.39 1.95 -10.74
CA PHE A 96 11.27 2.16 -12.19
C PHE A 96 10.71 3.54 -12.57
N SER A 97 10.66 4.48 -11.63
CA SER A 97 10.32 5.86 -11.96
C SER A 97 11.39 6.53 -12.81
N GLU A 98 11.01 7.52 -13.62
CA GLU A 98 11.94 8.30 -14.45
C GLU A 98 13.12 8.87 -13.65
N GLU A 99 12.85 9.28 -12.41
CA GLU A 99 13.83 9.83 -11.46
C GLU A 99 14.88 8.78 -11.03
N ASN A 100 14.44 7.53 -10.83
CA ASN A 100 15.23 6.46 -10.22
C ASN A 100 15.73 5.40 -11.21
N LEU A 101 15.34 5.46 -12.48
CA LEU A 101 15.82 4.53 -13.50
C LEU A 101 17.35 4.48 -13.58
N SER A 102 18.02 5.62 -13.43
CA SER A 102 19.49 5.70 -13.39
C SER A 102 20.10 5.09 -12.12
N ALA A 103 19.33 4.98 -11.03
CA ALA A 103 19.77 4.43 -9.76
C ALA A 103 19.86 2.90 -9.78
N MET A 104 19.18 2.21 -10.70
CA MET A 104 19.16 0.73 -10.73
C MET A 104 20.52 0.08 -11.03
N MET A 105 21.51 0.87 -11.45
CA MET A 105 22.89 0.42 -11.69
C MET A 105 23.85 0.83 -10.56
N ASP A 106 23.35 1.54 -9.55
CA ASP A 106 24.14 2.14 -8.47
C ASP A 106 23.67 1.60 -7.11
N GLU A 107 24.52 0.80 -6.48
CA GLU A 107 24.20 0.14 -5.22
C GLU A 107 23.92 1.13 -4.07
N GLU A 108 24.60 2.28 -4.05
CA GLU A 108 24.39 3.29 -3.01
C GLU A 108 23.01 3.93 -3.16
N LYS A 109 22.60 4.24 -4.39
CA LYS A 109 21.28 4.79 -4.65
C LYS A 109 20.17 3.77 -4.40
N ILE A 110 20.38 2.49 -4.70
CA ILE A 110 19.43 1.42 -4.35
C ILE A 110 19.24 1.33 -2.83
N LYS A 111 20.34 1.41 -2.06
CA LYS A 111 20.26 1.44 -0.60
C LYS A 111 19.50 2.66 -0.10
N GLN A 112 19.77 3.85 -0.66
CA GLN A 112 19.04 5.06 -0.32
C GLN A 112 17.53 4.90 -0.58
N LEU A 113 17.16 4.43 -1.78
CA LEU A 113 15.75 4.22 -2.15
C LEU A 113 15.08 3.20 -1.23
N SER A 114 15.80 2.13 -0.87
CA SER A 114 15.31 1.13 0.08
C SER A 114 15.04 1.76 1.46
N SER A 115 15.93 2.64 1.93
CA SER A 115 15.73 3.40 3.16
C SER A 115 14.52 4.33 3.08
N GLU A 116 14.32 5.03 1.95
CA GLU A 116 13.15 5.90 1.74
C GLU A 116 11.83 5.12 1.79
N ILE A 117 11.78 3.94 1.16
CA ILE A 117 10.61 3.06 1.21
C ILE A 117 10.34 2.59 2.64
N ILE A 118 11.38 2.16 3.37
CA ILE A 118 11.25 1.71 4.76
C ILE A 118 10.78 2.85 5.66
N ASN A 119 11.32 4.06 5.49
CA ASN A 119 10.89 5.25 6.22
C ASN A 119 9.43 5.57 5.94
N GLY A 120 8.99 5.47 4.68
CA GLY A 120 7.59 5.64 4.31
C GLY A 120 6.65 4.60 4.94
N VAL A 121 7.04 3.33 4.98
CA VAL A 121 6.28 2.28 5.70
C VAL A 121 6.24 2.55 7.20
N THR A 122 7.34 3.05 7.77
CA THR A 122 7.45 3.37 9.19
C THR A 122 6.54 4.55 9.55
N ALA A 123 6.57 5.63 8.76
CA ALA A 123 5.67 6.76 8.91
C ALA A 123 4.20 6.33 8.82
N LEU A 124 3.88 5.40 7.91
CA LEU A 124 2.53 4.87 7.78
C LEU A 124 2.13 4.04 9.01
N HIS A 125 3.05 3.21 9.53
CA HIS A 125 2.84 2.45 10.77
C HIS A 125 2.65 3.37 11.97
N ASP A 126 3.42 4.45 12.10
CA ASP A 126 3.30 5.43 13.18
C ASP A 126 2.00 6.25 13.10
N SER A 127 1.42 6.38 11.89
CA SER A 127 0.15 7.09 11.68
C SER A 127 -1.10 6.27 12.05
N CYS A 128 -0.97 4.98 12.40
CA CYS A 128 -2.11 4.10 12.62
C CYS A 128 -1.89 3.08 13.76
N ASP A 129 -2.96 2.44 14.25
CA ASP A 129 -2.83 1.39 15.27
C ASP A 129 -2.39 0.06 14.64
N ILE A 130 -2.91 -0.23 13.46
CA ILE A 130 -2.75 -1.50 12.76
C ILE A 130 -2.42 -1.20 11.30
N LEU A 131 -1.22 -1.59 10.88
CA LEU A 131 -0.81 -1.59 9.48
C LEU A 131 -0.82 -3.02 8.95
N ILE A 132 -1.63 -3.27 7.92
CA ILE A 132 -1.66 -4.53 7.18
C ILE A 132 -1.02 -4.28 5.82
N ILE A 133 -0.06 -5.10 5.45
CA ILE A 133 0.70 -4.98 4.20
C ILE A 133 0.48 -6.23 3.36
N VAL A 134 0.19 -6.04 2.07
CA VAL A 134 0.09 -7.11 1.06
C VAL A 134 1.23 -7.01 0.06
#